data_AF-A0A7X0KV64-F1
#
_entry.id   AF-A0A7X0KV64-F1
#
_cell.length_a   1.000
_cell.length_b   1.000
_cell.length_c   1.000
_cell.angle_alpha   90.00
_cell.angle_beta   90.00
_cell.angle_gamma   90.00
#
_symmetry.space_group_name_H-M   'P 1'
#
loop_
_entity.id
_entity.type
_entity.pdbx_description
1 polymer ?
#
loop_
_entity_poly.entity_id
_entity_poly.type
_entity_poly.pdbx_seq_one_letter_code
_entity_poly.pdbx_strand_id
1 'polypeptide(L)'
;MTINDWWRDRPEERYWMIAPSRGIVGDALMAPVASDDRRFEWSHELVGFTEPGDTLFVWDRTLPVPGIGAWGRILGPLSQTEAPRRGEHMLQWRMPISDTLRLASPITLPALRRIGDEIVAIRDDVEALTDGPVYFPFIGSADTLAPAPAYIAKIPRDLVALLSSRFGFEFAL
;
A
#
# COMPACT_ATOMS: atom_id res chain seq x y z
N MET A 1 16.21 10.10 -3.17
CA MET A 1 14.99 10.69 -3.80
C MET A 1 14.11 11.19 -2.66
N THR A 2 13.55 12.39 -2.75
CA THR A 2 12.63 12.90 -1.72
C THR A 2 11.23 12.36 -2.01
N ILE A 3 10.59 11.73 -1.02
CA ILE A 3 9.20 11.29 -1.12
C ILE A 3 8.28 12.52 -1.02
N ASN A 4 7.26 12.56 -1.87
CA ASN A 4 6.20 13.56 -1.84
C ASN A 4 5.14 13.15 -0.80
N ASP A 5 5.33 13.56 0.45
CA ASP A 5 4.48 13.23 1.59
C ASP A 5 3.25 14.13 1.69
N TRP A 6 2.46 14.22 0.61
CA TRP A 6 1.25 15.06 0.51
C TRP A 6 0.19 14.79 1.60
N TRP A 7 0.27 13.64 2.26
CA TRP A 7 -0.60 13.23 3.36
C TRP A 7 -0.08 13.61 4.75
N ARG A 8 1.12 14.19 4.89
CA ARG A 8 1.80 14.38 6.17
C ARG A 8 0.93 15.04 7.25
N ASP A 9 0.21 16.09 6.87
CA ASP A 9 -0.63 16.88 7.78
C ASP A 9 -2.10 16.42 7.80
N ARG A 10 -2.39 15.22 7.25
CA ARG A 10 -3.73 14.65 7.09
C ARG A 10 -3.83 13.29 7.81
N PRO A 11 -4.16 13.26 9.11
CA PRO A 11 -4.23 11.99 9.85
C PRO A 11 -5.29 11.01 9.31
N GLU A 12 -6.28 11.51 8.59
CA GLU A 12 -7.27 10.72 7.88
C GLU A 12 -6.71 9.98 6.65
N GLU A 13 -5.48 10.27 6.22
CA GLU A 13 -4.81 9.65 5.06
C GLU A 13 -3.90 8.48 5.47
N ARG A 14 -4.23 7.74 6.53
CA ARG A 14 -3.34 6.70 7.09
C ARG A 14 -3.63 5.29 6.57
N TYR A 15 -3.60 5.15 5.25
CA TYR A 15 -3.93 3.91 4.55
C TYR A 15 -2.89 3.53 3.49
N TRP A 16 -2.55 2.24 3.47
CA TRP A 16 -1.50 1.68 2.62
C TRP A 16 -1.91 0.35 2.01
N MET A 17 -1.39 0.03 0.82
CA MET A 17 -1.54 -1.29 0.20
C MET A 17 -0.18 -1.94 0.02
N ILE A 18 0.00 -3.15 0.56
CA ILE A 18 1.15 -4.01 0.24
C ILE A 18 0.72 -5.13 -0.69
N ALA A 19 1.60 -5.49 -1.63
CA ALA A 19 1.39 -6.60 -2.54
C ALA A 19 2.47 -7.68 -2.37
N PRO A 20 2.39 -8.52 -1.32
CA PRO A 20 3.38 -9.56 -1.08
C PRO A 20 3.37 -10.60 -2.21
N SER A 21 4.51 -11.23 -2.47
CA SER A 21 4.62 -12.28 -3.50
C SER A 21 3.85 -13.55 -3.15
N ARG A 22 3.60 -13.82 -1.85
CA ARG A 22 2.94 -15.03 -1.35
C ARG A 22 1.54 -14.79 -0.73
N GLY A 23 0.95 -13.61 -0.90
CA GLY A 23 -0.40 -13.32 -0.40
C GLY A 23 -0.55 -13.22 1.12
N ILE A 24 0.55 -13.33 1.86
CA ILE A 24 0.63 -13.18 3.32
C ILE A 24 1.74 -12.18 3.59
N VAL A 25 1.46 -11.22 4.48
CA VAL A 25 2.47 -10.31 5.02
C VAL A 25 3.00 -10.96 6.29
N GLY A 26 4.32 -11.00 6.46
CA GLY A 26 4.95 -11.53 7.67
C GLY A 26 4.66 -10.66 8.90
N ASP A 27 5.53 -10.74 9.91
CA ASP A 27 5.41 -9.94 11.15
C ASP A 27 5.76 -8.45 10.98
N ALA A 28 6.31 -8.06 9.83
CA ALA A 28 6.73 -6.70 9.54
C ALA A 28 6.73 -6.39 8.03
N LEU A 29 6.59 -5.11 7.70
CA LEU A 29 7.07 -4.59 6.43
C LEU A 29 8.60 -4.57 6.47
N MET A 30 9.21 -5.07 5.40
CA MET A 30 10.65 -5.24 5.30
C MET A 30 11.12 -4.82 3.91
N ALA A 31 11.84 -3.70 3.85
CA ALA A 31 12.27 -3.12 2.58
C ALA A 31 13.70 -2.55 2.69
N PRO A 32 14.54 -2.69 1.66
CA PRO A 32 15.83 -1.99 1.60
C PRO A 32 15.68 -0.49 1.87
N VAL A 33 16.56 0.08 2.67
CA VAL A 33 16.75 1.54 2.70
C VAL A 33 17.54 1.92 1.46
N ALA A 34 17.11 2.94 0.72
CA ALA A 34 17.86 3.42 -0.42
C ALA A 34 19.27 3.85 -0.01
N SER A 35 20.28 3.25 -0.65
CA SER A 35 21.64 3.78 -0.65
C SER A 35 21.88 4.63 -1.91
N ASP A 36 23.03 5.30 -1.99
CA ASP A 36 23.40 6.19 -3.11
C ASP A 36 23.31 5.55 -4.50
N ASP A 37 23.25 4.21 -4.56
CA ASP A 37 22.96 3.47 -5.78
C ASP A 37 21.46 3.50 -6.08
N ARG A 38 21.08 4.34 -7.06
CA ARG A 38 19.72 4.76 -7.47
C ARG A 38 18.74 3.65 -7.92
N ARG A 39 18.99 2.40 -7.58
CA ARG A 39 18.19 1.22 -7.96
C ARG A 39 17.03 0.92 -7.02
N PHE A 40 16.89 1.66 -5.92
CA PHE A 40 15.83 1.41 -4.97
C PHE A 40 14.55 2.15 -5.36
N GLU A 41 13.48 1.38 -5.48
CA GLU A 41 12.15 1.83 -5.85
C GLU A 41 11.57 2.74 -4.76
N TRP A 42 10.91 3.83 -5.17
CA TRP A 42 10.13 4.71 -4.29
C TRP A 42 9.19 3.96 -3.35
N SER A 43 8.71 2.78 -3.78
CA SER A 43 7.82 1.92 -3.00
C SER A 43 8.47 1.36 -1.74
N HIS A 44 9.80 1.20 -1.67
CA HIS A 44 10.49 0.77 -0.45
C HIS A 44 10.63 1.90 0.56
N GLU A 45 10.90 3.11 0.09
CA GLU A 45 11.05 4.31 0.94
C GLU A 45 9.75 4.64 1.68
N LEU A 46 8.59 4.37 1.08
CA LEU A 46 7.28 4.57 1.72
C LEU A 46 7.10 3.79 3.03
N VAL A 47 7.87 2.72 3.28
CA VAL A 47 7.85 2.03 4.58
C VAL A 47 8.24 2.99 5.71
N GLY A 48 9.20 3.90 5.46
CA GLY A 48 9.63 4.90 6.42
C GLY A 48 8.60 6.00 6.72
N PHE A 49 7.52 6.06 5.94
CA PHE A 49 6.42 7.04 6.09
C PHE A 49 5.17 6.42 6.71
N THR A 50 5.21 5.13 7.07
CA THR A 50 4.14 4.49 7.82
C THR A 50 4.24 4.84 9.31
N GLU A 51 3.11 4.97 9.98
CA GLU A 51 3.03 5.28 11.41
C GLU A 51 2.24 4.20 12.18
N PRO A 52 2.52 4.00 13.48
CA PRO A 52 1.69 3.17 14.34
C PRO A 52 0.20 3.58 14.27
N GLY A 53 -0.68 2.59 14.08
CA GLY A 53 -2.12 2.79 13.92
C GLY A 53 -2.58 2.86 12.47
N ASP A 54 -1.69 3.05 11.50
CA ASP A 54 -2.05 3.06 10.09
C ASP A 54 -2.69 1.73 9.66
N THR A 55 -3.60 1.79 8.68
CA THR A 55 -4.24 0.60 8.12
C THR A 55 -3.46 0.09 6.91
N LEU A 56 -3.20 -1.22 6.91
CA LEU A 56 -2.48 -1.90 5.84
C LEU A 56 -3.40 -2.90 5.14
N PHE A 57 -3.67 -2.68 3.86
CA PHE A 57 -4.37 -3.62 2.99
C PHE A 57 -3.41 -4.56 2.29
N VAL A 58 -3.83 -5.80 2.11
CA VAL A 58 -3.03 -6.83 1.45
C VAL A 58 -3.64 -7.18 0.10
N TRP A 59 -2.93 -6.81 -0.96
CA TRP A 59 -3.19 -7.32 -2.30
C TRP A 59 -2.68 -8.76 -2.40
N ASP A 60 -3.61 -9.71 -2.47
CA ASP A 60 -3.34 -11.13 -2.50
C ASP A 60 -3.41 -11.67 -3.94
N ARG A 61 -2.23 -11.98 -4.49
CA ARG A 61 -2.06 -12.59 -5.83
C ARG A 61 -2.30 -14.10 -5.84
N THR A 62 -2.43 -14.73 -4.67
CA THR A 62 -2.57 -16.20 -4.52
C THR A 62 -4.03 -16.64 -4.49
N LEU A 63 -4.97 -15.71 -4.37
CA LEU A 63 -6.39 -15.99 -4.51
C LEU A 63 -6.72 -16.52 -5.91
N PRO A 64 -7.77 -17.35 -6.08
CA PRO A 64 -8.24 -17.79 -7.39
C PRO A 64 -8.53 -16.62 -8.34
N VAL A 65 -8.99 -15.50 -7.78
CA VAL A 65 -9.08 -14.21 -8.46
C VAL A 65 -8.32 -13.18 -7.62
N PRO A 66 -7.19 -12.62 -8.10
CA PRO A 66 -6.40 -11.65 -7.35
C PRO A 66 -7.21 -10.44 -6.91
N GLY A 67 -6.88 -9.88 -5.76
CA GLY A 67 -7.62 -8.77 -5.17
C GLY A 67 -7.10 -8.36 -3.79
N ILE A 68 -7.80 -7.43 -3.16
CA ILE A 68 -7.58 -7.12 -1.74
C ILE A 68 -8.20 -8.26 -0.92
N GLY A 69 -7.39 -9.03 -0.21
CA GLY A 69 -7.81 -10.25 0.47
C GLY A 69 -7.70 -10.21 1.99
N ALA A 70 -6.98 -9.24 2.54
CA ALA A 70 -6.79 -9.09 3.98
C ALA A 70 -6.47 -7.63 4.34
N TRP A 71 -6.54 -7.32 5.63
CA TRP A 71 -6.09 -6.06 6.19
C TRP A 71 -5.42 -6.27 7.55
N GLY A 72 -4.66 -5.29 8.01
CA GLY A 72 -4.03 -5.27 9.33
C GLY A 72 -3.68 -3.86 9.75
N ARG A 73 -2.89 -3.72 10.82
CA ARG A 73 -2.43 -2.44 11.35
C ARG A 73 -0.91 -2.37 11.40
N ILE A 74 -0.37 -1.17 11.16
CA ILE A 74 1.03 -0.87 11.48
C ILE A 74 1.14 -0.71 13.00
N LEU A 75 2.12 -1.39 13.60
CA LEU A 75 2.34 -1.36 15.06
C LEU A 75 3.53 -0.48 15.44
N GLY A 76 4.60 -0.53 14.64
CA GLY A 76 5.85 0.13 14.98
C GLY A 76 6.50 -0.36 16.28
N PRO A 77 7.56 0.33 16.75
CA PRO A 77 8.21 1.45 16.08
C PRO A 77 8.97 1.01 14.81
N LEU A 78 9.19 1.95 13.89
CA LEU A 78 10.10 1.76 12.76
C LEU A 78 11.52 1.55 13.28
N SER A 79 12.22 0.56 12.74
CA SER A 79 13.64 0.36 12.99
C SER A 79 14.40 0.11 11.69
N GLN A 80 15.71 0.29 11.73
CA GLN A 80 16.61 -0.12 10.66
C GLN A 80 17.47 -1.27 11.16
N THR A 81 17.60 -2.31 10.33
CA THR A 81 18.43 -3.48 10.62
C THR A 81 19.35 -3.76 9.44
N GLU A 82 20.60 -4.16 9.70
CA GLU A 82 21.46 -4.69 8.65
C GLU A 82 21.06 -6.12 8.33
N ALA A 83 20.90 -6.41 7.04
CA ALA A 83 20.65 -7.77 6.56
C ALA A 83 21.57 -8.09 5.38
N PRO A 84 22.08 -9.34 5.28
CA PRO A 84 22.84 -9.76 4.12
C PRO A 84 21.93 -9.87 2.90
N ARG A 85 22.24 -9.15 1.82
CA ARG A 85 21.55 -9.23 0.53
C ARG A 85 22.58 -9.33 -0.58
N ARG A 86 22.54 -10.42 -1.36
CA ARG A 86 23.47 -10.70 -2.46
C ARG A 86 24.96 -10.62 -2.07
N GLY A 87 25.29 -10.95 -0.82
CA GLY A 87 26.67 -10.96 -0.32
C GLY A 87 27.14 -9.65 0.33
N GLU A 88 26.31 -8.62 0.34
CA GLU A 88 26.60 -7.33 1.00
C GLU A 88 25.67 -7.11 2.19
N HIS A 89 26.15 -6.41 3.23
CA HIS A 89 25.30 -5.94 4.32
C HIS A 89 24.60 -4.67 3.86
N MET A 90 23.28 -4.66 3.94
CA MET A 90 22.48 -3.52 3.54
C MET A 90 21.50 -3.16 4.64
N LEU A 91 21.31 -1.86 4.86
CA LEU A 91 20.27 -1.37 5.76
C LEU A 91 18.89 -1.69 5.20
N GLN A 92 18.01 -2.15 6.09
CA GLN A 92 16.65 -2.51 5.78
C GLN A 92 15.71 -1.84 6.78
N TRP A 93 14.67 -1.20 6.27
CA TRP A 93 13.51 -0.82 7.06
C TRP A 93 12.83 -2.07 7.62
N ARG A 94 12.53 -2.05 8.91
CA ARG A 94 11.64 -3.02 9.57
C ARG A 94 10.55 -2.24 10.31
N MET A 95 9.32 -2.37 9.81
CA MET A 95 8.13 -1.81 10.44
C MET A 95 7.21 -2.94 10.91
N PRO A 96 7.12 -3.22 12.23
CA PRO A 96 6.20 -4.21 12.77
C PRO A 96 4.75 -3.98 12.38
N ILE A 97 4.03 -5.06 12.08
CA ILE A 97 2.61 -5.04 11.75
C ILE A 97 1.84 -6.07 12.58
N SER A 98 0.53 -5.90 12.69
CA SER A 98 -0.35 -6.89 13.30
C SER A 98 -0.48 -8.13 12.42
N ASP A 99 -1.04 -9.19 12.98
CA ASP A 99 -1.63 -10.26 12.17
C ASP A 99 -2.64 -9.66 11.18
N THR A 100 -2.67 -10.21 9.96
CA THR A 100 -3.60 -9.77 8.93
C THR A 100 -4.90 -10.57 9.01
N LEU A 101 -6.03 -9.87 9.10
CA LEU A 101 -7.36 -10.45 9.09
C LEU A 101 -7.87 -10.59 7.66
N ARG A 102 -8.27 -11.80 7.29
CA ARG A 102 -8.85 -12.09 5.97
C ARG A 102 -10.21 -11.40 5.83
N LEU A 103 -10.45 -10.81 4.66
CA LEU A 103 -11.78 -10.34 4.31
C LEU A 103 -12.70 -11.54 4.07
N ALA A 104 -13.92 -11.49 4.62
CA ALA A 104 -14.93 -12.52 4.37
C ALA A 104 -15.26 -12.65 2.88
N SER A 105 -15.17 -11.54 2.14
CA SER A 105 -15.28 -11.49 0.68
C SER A 105 -14.14 -10.63 0.12
N PRO A 106 -13.13 -11.22 -0.54
CA PRO A 106 -12.06 -10.46 -1.16
C PRO A 106 -12.58 -9.48 -2.22
N ILE A 107 -11.98 -8.29 -2.28
CA ILE A 107 -12.27 -7.28 -3.30
C ILE A 107 -11.42 -7.60 -4.53
N THR A 108 -12.00 -8.37 -5.44
CA THR A 108 -11.29 -8.91 -6.60
C THR A 108 -10.99 -7.84 -7.66
N LEU A 109 -9.97 -8.05 -8.49
CA LEU A 109 -9.64 -7.15 -9.59
C LEU A 109 -10.83 -6.92 -10.55
N PRO A 110 -11.62 -7.94 -10.95
CA PRO A 110 -12.83 -7.71 -11.73
C PRO A 110 -13.89 -6.88 -10.99
N ALA A 111 -13.96 -6.98 -9.66
CA ALA A 111 -14.86 -6.14 -8.87
C ALA A 111 -14.40 -4.67 -8.84
N LEU A 112 -13.10 -4.43 -8.71
CA LEU A 112 -12.52 -3.08 -8.80
C LEU A 112 -12.73 -2.46 -10.18
N ARG A 113 -12.54 -3.23 -11.26
CA ARG A 113 -12.80 -2.75 -12.64
C ARG A 113 -14.24 -2.32 -12.88
N ARG A 114 -15.22 -2.95 -12.22
CA ARG A 114 -16.63 -2.53 -12.31
C ARG A 114 -16.92 -1.14 -11.75
N ILE A 115 -16.06 -0.65 -10.85
CA ILE A 115 -16.10 0.72 -10.30
C ILE A 115 -14.86 1.51 -10.76
N GLY A 116 -14.23 1.09 -11.87
CA GLY A 116 -12.93 1.60 -12.30
C GLY A 116 -12.94 3.09 -12.59
N ASP A 117 -14.04 3.63 -13.14
CA ASP A 117 -14.20 5.06 -13.41
C ASP A 117 -14.13 5.89 -12.13
N GLU A 118 -14.75 5.42 -11.05
CA GLU A 118 -14.74 6.11 -9.74
C GLU A 118 -13.34 6.04 -9.10
N ILE A 119 -12.65 4.91 -9.23
CA ILE A 119 -11.27 4.75 -8.74
C ILE A 119 -10.33 5.69 -9.49
N VAL A 120 -10.48 5.78 -10.82
CA VAL A 120 -9.68 6.67 -11.67
C VAL A 120 -9.97 8.13 -11.35
N ALA A 121 -11.24 8.52 -11.17
CA ALA A 121 -11.59 9.88 -10.78
C ALA A 121 -10.93 10.30 -9.45
N ILE A 122 -10.94 9.43 -8.43
CA ILE A 122 -10.26 9.70 -7.15
C ILE A 122 -8.74 9.87 -7.35
N ARG A 123 -8.11 9.05 -8.20
CA ARG A 123 -6.69 9.23 -8.53
C ARG A 123 -6.45 10.61 -9.14
N ASP A 124 -7.23 10.94 -10.16
CA ASP A 124 -7.06 12.16 -10.93
C ASP A 124 -7.31 13.41 -10.05
N ASP A 125 -8.26 13.34 -9.10
CA ASP A 125 -8.49 14.40 -8.11
C ASP A 125 -7.31 14.59 -7.16
N VAL A 126 -6.72 13.50 -6.64
CA VAL A 126 -5.54 13.57 -5.76
C VAL A 126 -4.33 14.09 -6.52
N GLU A 127 -4.15 13.68 -7.78
CA GLU A 127 -3.10 14.19 -8.68
C GLU A 127 -3.27 15.68 -8.98
N ALA A 128 -4.49 16.16 -9.18
CA ALA A 128 -4.78 17.58 -9.41
C ALA A 128 -4.51 18.46 -8.19
N LEU A 129 -4.62 17.90 -6.98
CA LEU A 129 -4.42 18.61 -5.70
C LEU A 129 -2.97 18.51 -5.17
N THR A 130 -2.11 17.76 -5.86
CA THR A 130 -0.79 17.40 -5.35
C THR A 130 0.31 17.70 -6.35
N ASP A 131 1.32 18.48 -5.92
CA ASP A 131 2.54 18.67 -6.70
C ASP A 131 3.47 17.45 -6.56
N GLY A 132 3.39 16.50 -7.49
CA GLY A 132 4.30 15.36 -7.59
C GLY A 132 3.61 13.98 -7.51
N PRO A 133 4.38 12.90 -7.32
CA PRO A 133 3.83 11.55 -7.32
C PRO A 133 2.86 11.33 -6.15
N VAL A 134 1.71 10.73 -6.44
CA VAL A 134 0.67 10.40 -5.43
C VAL A 134 0.80 8.98 -4.87
N TYR A 135 1.65 8.15 -5.49
CA TYR A 135 1.90 6.74 -5.12
C TYR A 135 0.65 5.86 -5.07
N PHE A 136 -0.32 6.15 -5.96
CA PHE A 136 -1.63 5.49 -6.02
C PHE A 136 -1.52 3.96 -6.18
N PRO A 137 -2.43 3.15 -5.60
CA PRO A 137 -2.27 1.70 -5.53
C PRO A 137 -2.62 0.99 -6.84
N PHE A 138 -3.23 1.69 -7.80
CA PHE A 138 -3.66 1.15 -9.08
C PHE A 138 -3.14 1.99 -10.26
N ILE A 139 -2.98 1.34 -11.41
CA ILE A 139 -2.56 1.96 -12.67
C ILE A 139 -3.54 1.61 -13.79
N GLY A 140 -3.47 2.36 -14.89
CA GLY A 140 -4.31 2.15 -16.06
C GLY A 140 -5.60 2.99 -16.06
N SER A 141 -6.45 2.71 -17.04
CA SER A 141 -7.82 3.22 -17.15
C SER A 141 -8.80 2.30 -16.41
N ALA A 142 -10.09 2.68 -16.34
CA ALA A 142 -11.12 1.87 -15.71
C ALA A 142 -11.15 0.41 -16.21
N ASP A 143 -11.10 0.21 -17.53
CA ASP A 143 -11.13 -1.12 -18.15
C ASP A 143 -9.81 -1.90 -17.99
N THR A 144 -8.69 -1.17 -17.88
CA THR A 144 -7.34 -1.75 -17.82
C THR A 144 -6.74 -1.74 -16.42
N LEU A 145 -7.55 -1.39 -15.40
CA LEU A 145 -7.11 -1.20 -14.03
C LEU A 145 -6.29 -2.42 -13.57
N ALA A 146 -5.14 -2.15 -12.96
CA ALA A 146 -4.23 -3.15 -12.43
C ALA A 146 -3.56 -2.62 -11.15
N PRO A 147 -3.12 -3.49 -10.23
CA PRO A 147 -2.32 -3.05 -9.09
C PRO A 147 -1.01 -2.43 -9.57
N ALA A 148 -0.58 -1.34 -8.94
CA ALA A 148 0.73 -0.76 -9.21
C ALA A 148 1.84 -1.79 -8.90
N PRO A 149 2.91 -1.84 -9.69
CA PRO A 149 4.05 -2.71 -9.44
C PRO A 149 4.93 -2.12 -8.31
N ALA A 150 4.36 -2.05 -7.11
CA ALA A 150 4.96 -1.43 -5.93
C ALA A 150 5.00 -2.43 -4.77
N TYR A 151 6.04 -2.34 -3.93
CA TYR A 151 6.09 -3.08 -2.67
C TYR A 151 4.96 -2.62 -1.74
N ILE A 152 4.93 -1.33 -1.42
CA ILE A 152 3.82 -0.66 -0.74
C ILE A 152 3.42 0.59 -1.53
N ALA A 153 2.13 0.91 -1.51
CA ALA A 153 1.53 2.05 -2.19
C ALA A 153 0.60 2.81 -1.23
N LYS A 154 0.39 4.09 -1.50
CA LYS A 154 -0.49 4.96 -0.71
C LYS A 154 -1.93 4.78 -1.17
N ILE A 155 -2.86 4.58 -0.25
CA ILE A 155 -4.31 4.58 -0.57
C ILE A 155 -4.91 5.89 -0.06
N PRO A 156 -5.52 6.72 -0.93
CA PRO A 156 -6.24 7.91 -0.47
C PRO A 156 -7.45 7.55 0.38
N ARG A 157 -7.79 8.40 1.35
CA ARG A 157 -8.99 8.24 2.20
C ARG A 157 -10.25 8.00 1.37
N ASP A 158 -10.44 8.76 0.30
CA ASP A 158 -11.65 8.67 -0.52
C ASP A 158 -11.75 7.34 -1.26
N LEU A 159 -10.61 6.74 -1.63
CA LEU A 159 -10.60 5.38 -2.18
C LEU A 159 -11.03 4.36 -1.11
N VAL A 160 -10.59 4.53 0.14
CA VAL A 160 -11.04 3.67 1.25
C VAL A 160 -12.55 3.82 1.48
N ALA A 161 -13.06 5.05 1.46
CA ALA A 161 -14.50 5.32 1.60
C ALA A 161 -15.32 4.69 0.46
N LEU A 162 -14.86 4.82 -0.79
CA LEU A 162 -15.48 4.19 -1.95
C LEU A 162 -15.53 2.67 -1.78
N LEU A 163 -14.39 2.06 -1.48
CA LEU A 163 -14.32 0.60 -1.34
C LEU A 163 -15.20 0.12 -0.19
N SER A 164 -15.23 0.82 0.95
CA SER A 164 -16.12 0.50 2.08
C SER A 164 -17.59 0.58 1.68
N SER A 165 -18.01 1.65 0.99
CA SER A 165 -19.37 1.82 0.48
C SER A 165 -19.81 0.73 -0.50
N ARG A 166 -18.89 0.24 -1.35
CA ARG A 166 -19.20 -0.72 -2.42
C ARG A 166 -19.10 -2.18 -1.99
N PHE A 167 -18.25 -2.49 -1.01
CA PHE A 167 -17.91 -3.86 -0.62
C PHE A 167 -18.18 -4.18 0.85
N GLY A 168 -18.71 -3.22 1.62
CA GLY A 168 -19.29 -3.45 2.93
C GLY A 168 -18.29 -3.89 4.01
N PHE A 169 -17.09 -3.32 4.01
CA PHE A 169 -16.15 -3.50 5.11
C PHE A 169 -16.14 -2.25 6.00
N GLU A 170 -16.36 -2.45 7.30
CA GLU A 170 -16.14 -1.43 8.33
C GLU A 170 -14.76 -1.69 8.94
N PHE A 171 -13.86 -0.71 8.88
CA PHE A 171 -12.71 -0.72 9.77
C PHE A 171 -13.23 -0.34 11.15
N ALA A 172 -12.85 -1.10 12.18
CA ALA A 172 -12.86 -0.56 13.52
C ALA A 172 -11.88 0.62 13.51
N LEU A 173 -12.40 1.83 13.27
CA LEU A 173 -11.67 3.10 13.38
C LEU A 173 -11.25 3.32 14.83
#